data_AF-A0A9P3AV58-F1
#
_entry.id   AF-A0A9P3AV58-F1
#
_cell.length_a   1.000
_cell.length_b   1.000
_cell.length_c   1.000
_cell.angle_alpha   90.00
_cell.angle_beta   90.00
_cell.angle_gamma   90.00
#
_symmetry.space_group_name_H-M   'P 1'
#
loop_
_entity.id
_entity.type
_entity.pdbx_description
1 polymer ?
#
loop_
_entity_poly.entity_id
_entity_poly.type
_entity_poly.pdbx_seq_one_letter_code
_entity_poly.pdbx_strand_id
1 'polypeptide(L)'
;MLSKELIDALKRMLLEGILYLGYPIISIDDEANSCDAMLLSEKYGIIIFDYNNRNFSKGIDIENAHDKLYLALKSKLTKHIELTKKEGRERDC
;
A
#
# COMPACT_ATOMS: atom_id res chain seq x y z
N MET A 1 -15.99 12.06 -7.84
CA MET A 1 -15.74 10.87 -7.00
C MET A 1 -14.26 10.56 -7.14
N LEU A 2 -13.48 10.76 -6.07
CA LEU A 2 -12.00 10.78 -6.13
C LEU A 2 -11.38 9.50 -6.70
N SER A 3 -12.03 8.35 -6.52
CA SER A 3 -11.59 7.10 -7.13
C SER A 3 -11.63 7.09 -8.66
N LYS A 4 -12.56 7.83 -9.30
CA LYS A 4 -12.60 7.95 -10.76
C LYS A 4 -11.38 8.70 -11.30
N GLU A 5 -11.01 9.80 -10.65
CA GLU A 5 -9.84 10.59 -11.01
C GLU A 5 -8.55 9.80 -10.85
N LEU A 6 -8.44 9.00 -9.78
CA LEU A 6 -7.34 8.07 -9.58
C LEU A 6 -7.26 7.04 -10.72
N ILE A 7 -8.38 6.38 -11.06
CA ILE A 7 -8.43 5.40 -12.16
C ILE A 7 -7.97 6.05 -13.48
N ASP A 8 -8.48 7.24 -13.79
CA ASP A 8 -8.15 7.93 -15.03
C ASP A 8 -6.67 8.34 -15.08
N ALA A 9 -6.10 8.76 -13.94
CA ALA A 9 -4.66 9.05 -13.83
C ALA A 9 -3.80 7.80 -14.04
N LEU A 10 -4.13 6.70 -13.35
CA LEU A 10 -3.38 5.44 -13.46
C LEU A 10 -3.44 4.86 -14.88
N LYS A 11 -4.60 4.98 -15.56
CA LYS A 11 -4.74 4.57 -16.97
C LYS A 11 -3.86 5.38 -17.91
N ARG A 12 -3.74 6.69 -17.72
CA ARG A 12 -2.86 7.55 -18.54
C ARG A 12 -1.38 7.21 -18.34
N MET A 13 -1.01 6.72 -17.17
CA MET A 13 0.36 6.31 -16.86
C MET A 13 0.72 4.93 -17.40
N LEU A 14 -0.23 4.19 -18.00
CA LEU A 14 -0.04 2.85 -18.56
C LEU A 14 0.63 1.89 -17.54
N LEU A 15 0.21 1.98 -16.28
CA LEU A 15 0.75 1.14 -15.22
C LEU A 15 0.15 -0.27 -15.29
N GLU A 16 1.01 -1.28 -15.19
CA GLU A 16 0.60 -2.68 -15.08
C GLU A 16 0.40 -3.06 -13.60
N GLY A 17 -0.75 -3.63 -13.29
CA GLY A 17 -1.09 -4.09 -11.94
C GLY A 17 -2.59 -4.28 -11.71
N ILE A 18 -2.92 -4.64 -10.47
CA ILE A 18 -4.29 -4.81 -9.98
C ILE A 18 -4.58 -3.67 -9.00
N LEU A 19 -5.56 -2.83 -9.34
CA LEU A 19 -6.05 -1.76 -8.48
C LEU A 19 -7.22 -2.26 -7.63
N TYR A 20 -7.01 -2.28 -6.32
CA TYR A 20 -8.03 -2.53 -5.31
C TYR A 20 -8.61 -1.19 -4.83
N LEU A 21 -9.94 -1.07 -4.89
CA LEU A 21 -10.69 0.10 -4.43
C LEU A 21 -11.65 -0.33 -3.31
N GLY A 22 -11.90 0.56 -2.35
CA GLY A 22 -12.93 0.35 -1.34
C GLY A 22 -12.40 -0.12 0.01
N TYR A 23 -11.46 0.64 0.58
CA TYR A 23 -10.94 0.43 1.93
C TYR A 23 -10.17 -0.89 2.15
N PRO A 24 -9.11 -1.20 1.38
CA PRO A 24 -8.17 -2.26 1.75
C PRO A 24 -7.74 -2.13 3.22
N ILE A 25 -7.98 -3.19 4.00
CA ILE A 25 -7.66 -3.27 5.44
C ILE A 25 -6.32 -3.96 5.60
N ILE A 26 -5.39 -3.29 6.28
CA ILE A 26 -4.08 -3.78 6.66
C ILE A 26 -4.01 -3.77 8.19
N SER A 27 -4.03 -4.95 8.81
CA SER A 27 -3.99 -5.06 10.28
C SER A 27 -2.59 -5.33 10.83
N ILE A 28 -2.22 -4.61 11.88
CA ILE A 28 -1.10 -4.94 12.80
C ILE A 28 -1.69 -5.12 14.18
N ASP A 29 -1.33 -6.19 14.89
CA ASP A 29 -1.57 -6.33 16.34
C ASP A 29 -2.99 -5.88 16.77
N ASP A 30 -4.01 -6.35 16.03
CA ASP A 30 -5.44 -6.05 16.20
C ASP A 30 -5.91 -4.61 15.89
N GLU A 31 -5.01 -3.70 15.48
CA GLU A 31 -5.37 -2.41 14.90
C GLU A 31 -5.65 -2.53 13.40
N ALA A 32 -6.91 -2.31 13.01
CA ALA A 32 -7.33 -2.26 11.62
C ALA A 32 -6.96 -0.89 11.01
N ASN A 33 -5.89 -0.84 10.22
CA ASN A 33 -5.55 0.33 9.42
C ASN A 33 -6.16 0.18 8.03
N SER A 34 -6.93 1.16 7.58
CA SER A 34 -7.54 1.14 6.25
C SER A 34 -7.00 2.29 5.40
N CYS A 35 -6.76 2.03 4.12
CA CYS A 35 -6.44 3.06 3.13
C CYS A 35 -7.48 3.04 2.01
N ASP A 36 -7.58 4.10 1.20
CA ASP A 36 -8.68 4.22 0.24
C ASP A 36 -8.56 3.29 -0.97
N ALA A 37 -7.34 3.09 -1.43
CA ALA A 37 -7.01 2.22 -2.55
C ALA A 37 -5.60 1.64 -2.43
N MET A 38 -5.36 0.55 -3.15
CA MET A 38 -4.07 -0.12 -3.21
C MET A 38 -3.81 -0.63 -4.63
N LEU A 39 -2.65 -0.32 -5.20
CA LEU A 39 -2.20 -0.88 -6.46
C LEU A 39 -1.14 -1.94 -6.20
N LEU A 40 -1.41 -3.18 -6.63
CA LEU A 40 -0.42 -4.24 -6.67
C LEU A 40 0.19 -4.29 -8.07
N SER A 41 1.48 -4.04 -8.18
CA SER A 41 2.24 -4.02 -9.43
C SER A 41 3.50 -4.86 -9.29
N GLU A 42 3.82 -5.67 -10.30
CA GLU A 42 5.10 -6.39 -10.32
C GLU A 42 6.29 -5.43 -10.41
N LYS A 43 6.13 -4.32 -11.16
CA LYS A 43 7.19 -3.33 -11.37
C LYS A 43 7.43 -2.43 -10.16
N TYR A 44 6.36 -2.02 -9.47
CA TYR A 44 6.43 -1.03 -8.39
C TYR A 44 6.16 -1.60 -7.00
N GLY A 45 5.83 -2.88 -6.90
CA GLY A 45 5.38 -3.49 -5.65
C GLY A 45 3.96 -3.04 -5.28
N ILE A 46 3.76 -2.78 -3.99
CA ILE A 46 2.46 -2.34 -3.46
C ILE A 46 2.50 -0.84 -3.23
N ILE A 47 1.57 -0.11 -3.86
CA ILE A 47 1.38 1.32 -3.67
C ILE A 47 0.06 1.54 -2.93
N ILE A 48 0.11 2.25 -1.82
CA ILE A 48 -1.07 2.63 -1.04
C ILE A 48 -1.48 4.05 -1.40
N PHE A 49 -2.78 4.26 -1.59
CA PHE A 49 -3.35 5.59 -1.78
C PHE A 49 -4.27 5.93 -0.60
N ASP A 50 -3.99 7.05 0.03
CA ASP A 50 -4.77 7.64 1.11
C ASP A 50 -5.14 9.08 0.68
N TYR A 51 -6.36 9.25 0.18
CA TYR A 51 -6.82 10.48 -0.49
C TYR A 51 -8.18 10.99 0.00
N ASN A 52 -8.92 10.21 0.77
CA ASN A 52 -10.14 10.65 1.47
C ASN A 52 -9.85 11.01 2.93
N ASN A 53 -8.59 11.09 3.35
CA ASN A 53 -8.23 11.23 4.74
C ASN A 53 -8.99 12.40 5.37
N ARG A 54 -9.97 12.03 6.22
CA ARG A 54 -10.86 12.95 6.97
C ARG A 54 -10.10 13.73 8.06
N ASN A 55 -8.77 13.61 8.05
CA ASN A 55 -7.84 13.88 9.12
C ASN A 55 -6.78 14.93 8.74
N PHE A 56 -6.74 15.43 7.49
CA PHE A 56 -5.91 16.60 7.17
C PHE A 56 -6.45 17.92 7.76
N SER A 57 -7.42 17.85 8.67
CA SER A 57 -7.71 18.93 9.61
C SER A 57 -6.48 19.22 10.46
N LYS A 58 -5.98 20.46 10.39
CA LYS A 58 -4.82 21.02 11.11
C LYS A 58 -4.40 20.21 12.35
N GLY A 59 -3.24 19.54 12.28
CA GLY A 59 -2.58 18.94 13.44
C GLY A 59 -2.31 17.43 13.37
N ILE A 60 -2.72 16.75 12.30
CA ILE A 60 -2.38 15.33 12.11
C ILE A 60 -1.06 15.20 11.37
N ASP A 61 -0.17 14.43 11.97
CA ASP A 61 1.13 14.06 11.43
C ASP A 61 0.96 13.00 10.34
N ILE A 62 0.98 13.47 9.10
CA ILE A 62 0.80 12.68 7.88
C ILE A 62 1.91 11.62 7.77
N GLU A 63 3.14 11.98 8.16
CA GLU A 63 4.28 11.08 8.10
C GLU A 63 4.07 9.90 9.06
N ASN A 64 3.66 10.20 10.30
CA ASN A 64 3.33 9.15 11.27
C ASN A 64 2.19 8.23 10.82
N ALA A 65 1.17 8.76 10.13
CA ALA A 65 0.08 7.94 9.59
C ALA A 65 0.58 7.02 8.45
N HIS A 66 1.41 7.55 7.55
CA HIS A 66 2.02 6.77 6.47
C HIS A 66 3.01 5.73 6.99
N ASP A 67 3.79 6.05 8.01
CA ASP A 67 4.72 5.12 8.65
C ASP A 67 3.98 3.94 9.29
N LYS A 68 2.85 4.19 9.95
CA LYS A 68 1.98 3.11 10.46
C LYS A 68 1.49 2.19 9.36
N LEU A 69 1.00 2.74 8.24
CA LEU A 69 0.57 1.95 7.08
C LEU A 69 1.71 1.14 6.47
N TYR A 70 2.90 1.75 6.35
CA TYR A 70 4.09 1.07 5.85
C TYR A 70 4.54 -0.08 6.77
N LEU A 71 4.64 0.17 8.08
CA LEU A 71 4.96 -0.86 9.07
C LEU A 71 3.91 -1.98 9.05
N ALA A 72 2.64 -1.64 8.81
CA ALA A 72 1.56 -2.61 8.71
C ALA A 72 1.75 -3.56 7.55
N LEU A 73 1.97 -2.98 6.38
CA LEU A 73 2.19 -3.74 5.18
C LEU A 73 3.46 -4.58 5.30
N LYS A 74 4.56 -3.99 5.78
CA LYS A 74 5.84 -4.67 5.95
C LYS A 74 5.71 -5.85 6.92
N SER A 75 5.12 -5.64 8.10
CA SER A 75 4.89 -6.71 9.09
C SER A 75 4.06 -7.84 8.48
N LYS A 76 2.98 -7.51 7.77
CA LYS A 76 2.14 -8.50 7.09
C LYS A 76 2.93 -9.31 6.07
N LEU A 77 3.70 -8.66 5.20
CA LEU A 77 4.49 -9.33 4.17
C LEU A 77 5.60 -10.21 4.79
N THR A 78 6.27 -9.74 5.83
CA THR A 78 7.34 -10.53 6.49
C THR A 78 6.85 -11.78 7.20
N LYS A 79 5.56 -11.85 7.56
CA LYS A 79 4.94 -13.08 8.11
C LYS A 79 4.74 -14.16 7.04
N HIS A 80 4.81 -13.79 5.75
CA HIS A 80 4.68 -14.68 4.60
C HIS A 80 6.04 -14.85 3.93
N ILE A 81 6.84 -15.80 4.43
CA ILE A 81 8.23 -16.03 3.99
C ILE A 81 8.31 -16.36 2.48
N GLU A 82 7.26 -16.94 1.92
CA GLU A 82 7.08 -17.23 0.50
C GLU A 82 6.99 -15.97 -0.37
N LEU A 83 6.59 -14.84 0.21
CA LEU A 83 6.50 -13.53 -0.45
C LEU A 83 7.75 -12.67 -0.23
N THR A 84 8.63 -13.06 0.70
CA THR A 84 9.92 -12.41 0.88
C THR A 84 10.95 -13.03 -0.05
N LYS A 85 11.51 -12.25 -0.98
CA LYS A 85 12.74 -12.68 -1.66
C LYS A 85 13.79 -12.93 -0.58
N LYS A 86 14.44 -14.09 -0.60
CA LYS A 86 15.68 -14.32 0.17
C LYS A 86 16.70 -13.28 -0.29
N GLU A 87 16.81 -12.16 0.41
CA GLU A 87 17.97 -11.29 0.30
C GLU A 87 19.17 -12.13 0.77
N GLY A 88 20.07 -12.49 -0.15
CA GLY A 88 21.38 -13.06 0.20
C GLY A 88 21.57 -14.57 0.08
N ARG A 89 21.10 -15.22 -1.00
CA ARG A 89 21.87 -16.36 -1.56
C ARG A 89 22.00 -16.17 -3.06
N GLU A 90 23.13 -15.60 -3.46
CA GLU A 90 23.71 -15.89 -4.77
C GLU A 90 23.63 -17.40 -4.98
N ARG A 91 22.93 -17.81 -6.03
CA ARG A 91 23.00 -19.18 -6.49
C ARG A 91 24.32 -19.27 -7.24
N ASP A 92 25.38 -19.54 -6.51
CA ASP A 92 26.59 -20.12 -7.10
C ASP A 92 26.18 -21.49 -7.67
N CYS A 93 25.99 -21.52 -8.98
CA CYS A 93 25.93 -22.72 -9.80
C CYS A 93 26.83 -22.48 -11.01
#